data_AF-A0AA39XD36-F1
#
_entry.id   AF-A0AA39XD36-F1
#
_cell.length_a   1.000
_cell.length_b   1.000
_cell.length_c   1.000
_cell.angle_alpha   90.00
_cell.angle_beta   90.00
_cell.angle_gamma   90.00
#
_symmetry.space_group_name_H-M   'P 1'
#
loop_
_entity.id
_entity.type
_entity.pdbx_description
1 polymer ?
#
loop_
_entity_poly.entity_id
_entity_poly.type
_entity_poly.pdbx_seq_one_letter_code
_entity_poly.pdbx_strand_id
1 'polypeptide(L)'
;MNTDDGHLVPKLGWGLQLDTAIIALVTITRVSMSAIVEAAISQGAWIWISEAAQRRSHHKALFSDFKVFDEASRGMLGSLYLLWRMKLRHLGCIGAFIVIVAHGFETFSQQMVIFEERPQTCTYSATTTSLDGPMNASAYSIFKVGPSNGTVYPVDASNRAYFSVFDMISVSRLDGEELSVEGNECALWFCIQGYSISVNGGIQNESLVGNWSTTTTRRTDSHGTEYVFVGIPLDQLNVDNGTRYAVTREAITALRSFMAGVATGSVYADISNLEYSSDWAEAMWNASDHLQDWIQTFAATMTIEIRRHGTLGGSTGLRYDGFASQLAPFIRVQWRWLFYPCAMILLSIYYLCHTIIVSARDSVSVWKGGALPMLFCRVDDNIRERVGEGMDEPDGLEERIGSLSVAMYRAEKGQWTFRTTSAEKN
;
A
#
# COMPACT_ATOMS: atom_id res chain seq x y z
N MET A 1 10.15 -31.00 -22.29
CA MET A 1 9.37 -32.25 -22.21
C MET A 1 8.66 -32.19 -20.87
N ASN A 2 7.46 -31.61 -20.87
CA ASN A 2 6.82 -31.07 -19.67
C ASN A 2 5.40 -31.62 -19.58
N THR A 3 5.10 -32.29 -18.47
CA THR A 3 3.75 -32.70 -18.06
C THR A 3 3.34 -31.79 -16.91
N ASP A 4 2.48 -30.81 -17.18
CA ASP A 4 1.92 -29.90 -16.17
C ASP A 4 0.58 -30.47 -15.66
N ASP A 5 0.62 -31.27 -14.61
CA ASP A 5 -0.58 -31.80 -13.94
C ASP A 5 -1.23 -30.70 -13.05
N GLY A 6 -2.30 -30.10 -13.56
CA GLY A 6 -2.95 -28.94 -12.94
C GLY A 6 -3.91 -29.28 -11.79
N HIS A 7 -3.49 -29.02 -10.55
CA HIS A 7 -4.37 -29.08 -9.37
C HIS A 7 -4.31 -27.81 -8.49
N LEU A 8 -5.41 -27.55 -7.79
CA LEU A 8 -5.69 -26.33 -7.02
C LEU A 8 -5.01 -26.34 -5.64
N VAL A 9 -4.57 -25.17 -5.17
CA VAL A 9 -4.03 -24.98 -3.82
C VAL A 9 -5.16 -25.11 -2.78
N PRO A 10 -5.04 -26.00 -1.77
CA PRO A 10 -6.08 -26.17 -0.76
C PRO A 10 -6.07 -25.02 0.26
N LYS A 11 -7.26 -24.53 0.63
CA LYS A 11 -7.44 -23.59 1.75
C LYS A 11 -7.30 -24.34 3.07
N LEU A 12 -6.17 -24.17 3.76
CA LEU A 12 -5.98 -24.72 5.11
C LEU A 12 -6.82 -23.90 6.11
N GLY A 13 -7.67 -24.57 6.89
CA GLY A 13 -8.86 -23.97 7.52
C GLY A 13 -8.66 -23.03 8.72
N TRP A 14 -7.52 -22.36 8.87
CA TRP A 14 -7.16 -21.56 10.06
C TRP A 14 -7.12 -20.03 9.81
N GLY A 15 -7.72 -19.55 8.72
CA GLY A 15 -7.93 -18.11 8.47
C GLY A 15 -6.68 -17.29 8.03
N LEU A 16 -5.48 -17.83 8.23
CA LEU A 16 -4.23 -17.24 7.72
C LEU A 16 -4.14 -17.34 6.19
N GLN A 17 -3.84 -16.22 5.54
CA GLN A 17 -3.64 -16.16 4.09
C GLN A 17 -2.23 -16.65 3.70
N LEU A 18 -2.07 -17.16 2.47
CA LEU A 18 -0.84 -17.84 2.02
C LEU A 18 0.37 -16.90 2.00
N ASP A 19 0.15 -15.64 1.63
CA ASP A 19 1.12 -14.54 1.67
C ASP A 19 1.68 -14.31 3.08
N THR A 20 0.84 -14.37 4.11
CA THR A 20 1.20 -14.17 5.52
C THR A 20 2.14 -15.29 5.98
N ALA A 21 1.89 -16.53 5.56
CA ALA A 21 2.79 -17.65 5.81
C ALA A 21 4.13 -17.52 5.07
N ILE A 22 4.11 -17.02 3.82
CA ILE A 22 5.34 -16.75 3.04
C ILE A 22 6.17 -15.62 3.69
N ILE A 23 5.54 -14.52 4.10
CA ILE A 23 6.19 -13.40 4.80
C ILE A 23 6.79 -13.85 6.14
N ALA A 24 6.08 -14.69 6.91
CA ALA A 24 6.60 -15.27 8.14
C ALA A 24 7.84 -16.15 7.88
N LEU A 25 7.79 -17.06 6.89
CA LEU A 25 8.92 -17.93 6.54
C LEU A 25 10.14 -17.15 6.01
N VAL A 26 9.91 -16.12 5.18
CA VAL A 26 10.98 -15.23 4.70
C VAL A 26 11.61 -14.44 5.86
N THR A 27 10.80 -13.92 6.78
CA THR A 27 11.28 -13.20 7.97
C THR A 27 12.10 -14.10 8.89
N ILE A 28 11.62 -15.32 9.20
CA ILE A 28 12.35 -16.32 10.00
C ILE A 28 13.68 -16.69 9.32
N THR A 29 13.69 -16.84 8.00
CA THR A 29 14.91 -17.13 7.22
C THR A 29 15.90 -15.97 7.24
N ARG A 30 15.41 -14.72 7.09
CA ARG A 30 16.22 -13.47 7.19
C ARG A 30 16.93 -13.38 8.54
N VAL A 31 16.17 -13.52 9.64
CA VAL A 31 16.70 -13.44 11.01
C VAL A 31 17.72 -14.56 11.27
N SER A 32 17.42 -15.79 10.87
CA SER A 32 18.32 -16.94 11.05
C SER A 32 19.64 -16.78 10.29
N MET A 33 19.58 -16.24 9.07
CA MET A 33 20.77 -15.97 8.25
C MET A 33 21.64 -14.88 8.89
N SER A 34 21.04 -13.77 9.34
CA SER A 34 21.77 -12.66 9.96
C SER A 34 22.56 -13.10 11.19
N ALA A 35 21.98 -13.92 12.08
CA ALA A 35 22.67 -14.43 13.27
C ALA A 35 23.89 -15.33 12.95
N ILE A 36 23.85 -16.06 11.83
CA ILE A 36 25.00 -16.85 11.34
C ILE A 36 26.11 -15.93 10.81
N VAL A 37 25.73 -14.89 10.06
CA VAL A 37 26.68 -13.91 9.50
C VAL A 37 27.33 -13.08 10.61
N GLU A 38 26.57 -12.61 11.59
CA GLU A 38 27.07 -11.91 12.79
C GLU A 38 28.17 -12.74 13.49
N ALA A 39 27.84 -13.98 13.88
CA ALA A 39 28.76 -14.87 14.58
C ALA A 39 30.04 -15.20 13.78
N ALA A 40 29.96 -15.21 12.44
CA ALA A 40 31.10 -15.41 11.56
C ALA A 40 31.95 -14.14 11.36
N ILE A 41 31.35 -12.94 11.35
CA ILE A 41 32.09 -11.66 11.40
C ILE A 41 32.88 -11.58 12.70
N SER A 42 32.27 -11.88 13.84
CA SER A 42 32.97 -11.89 15.14
C SER A 42 34.09 -12.93 15.19
N GLN A 43 33.88 -14.16 14.66
CA GLN A 43 34.96 -15.15 14.53
C GLN A 43 36.10 -14.65 13.60
N GLY A 44 35.77 -13.82 12.60
CA GLY A 44 36.73 -13.15 11.74
C GLY A 44 37.71 -12.24 12.48
N ALA A 45 37.30 -11.57 13.57
CA ALA A 45 38.18 -10.73 14.38
C ALA A 45 39.31 -11.54 15.04
N TRP A 46 38.97 -12.71 15.60
CA TRP A 46 39.91 -13.65 16.21
C TRP A 46 40.89 -14.24 15.19
N ILE A 47 40.43 -14.47 13.96
CA ILE A 47 41.29 -14.90 12.85
C ILE A 47 42.28 -13.78 12.47
N TRP A 48 41.80 -12.54 12.29
CA TRP A 48 42.64 -11.37 11.97
C TRP A 48 43.77 -11.14 12.99
N ILE A 49 43.45 -11.19 14.29
CA ILE A 49 44.44 -10.95 15.34
C ILE A 49 45.34 -12.18 15.61
N SER A 50 45.08 -13.35 15.00
CA SER A 50 45.95 -14.52 15.14
C SER A 50 47.31 -14.33 14.45
N GLU A 51 48.39 -14.76 15.12
CA GLU A 51 49.74 -14.73 14.54
C GLU A 51 49.84 -15.58 13.26
N ALA A 52 49.11 -16.70 13.20
CA ALA A 52 49.10 -17.59 12.04
C ALA A 52 48.54 -16.90 10.77
N ALA A 53 47.46 -16.12 10.91
CA ALA A 53 46.92 -15.32 9.81
C ALA A 53 47.83 -14.13 9.45
N GLN A 54 48.34 -13.39 10.45
CA GLN A 54 49.25 -12.25 10.22
C GLN A 54 50.51 -12.66 9.46
N ARG A 55 51.15 -13.77 9.86
CA ARG A 55 52.29 -14.35 9.12
C ARG A 55 51.94 -14.75 7.69
N ARG A 56 50.71 -15.20 7.42
CA ARG A 56 50.30 -15.69 6.09
C ARG A 56 49.97 -14.57 5.10
N SER A 57 49.19 -13.57 5.50
CA SER A 57 48.76 -12.48 4.60
C SER A 57 49.54 -11.17 4.81
N HIS A 58 50.61 -11.21 5.63
CA HIS A 58 51.57 -10.12 5.85
C HIS A 58 50.88 -8.79 6.23
N HIS A 59 49.89 -8.88 7.10
CA HIS A 59 49.19 -7.73 7.69
C HIS A 59 49.60 -7.55 9.15
N LYS A 60 49.34 -6.36 9.69
CA LYS A 60 49.40 -6.08 11.13
C LYS A 60 47.97 -5.83 11.59
N ALA A 61 47.52 -6.55 12.61
CA ALA A 61 46.24 -6.26 13.26
C ALA A 61 46.46 -5.24 14.39
N LEU A 62 45.50 -4.34 14.57
CA LEU A 62 45.50 -3.30 15.60
C LEU A 62 44.45 -3.63 16.66
N PHE A 63 44.67 -3.24 17.92
CA PHE A 63 43.74 -3.59 19.00
C PHE A 63 42.34 -3.01 18.76
N SER A 64 42.24 -1.80 18.19
CA SER A 64 40.94 -1.19 17.83
C SER A 64 40.22 -1.92 16.68
N ASP A 65 40.88 -2.78 15.89
CA ASP A 65 40.20 -3.53 14.83
C ASP A 65 39.10 -4.44 15.40
N PHE A 66 39.21 -4.92 16.66
CA PHE A 66 38.13 -5.66 17.34
C PHE A 66 36.81 -4.87 17.36
N LYS A 67 36.86 -3.57 17.70
CA LYS A 67 35.69 -2.67 17.73
C LYS A 67 35.06 -2.57 16.33
N VAL A 68 35.89 -2.52 15.28
CA VAL A 68 35.44 -2.45 13.88
C VAL A 68 34.70 -3.71 13.44
N PHE A 69 35.15 -4.91 13.85
CA PHE A 69 34.40 -6.15 13.56
C PHE A 69 33.08 -6.25 14.33
N ASP A 70 33.08 -5.83 15.61
CA ASP A 70 31.92 -5.87 16.50
C ASP A 70 30.82 -4.88 16.07
N GLU A 71 31.19 -3.68 15.65
CA GLU A 71 30.27 -2.70 15.07
C GLU A 71 29.74 -3.16 13.70
N ALA A 72 30.62 -3.73 12.86
CA ALA A 72 30.23 -4.26 11.56
C ALA A 72 29.25 -5.43 11.62
N SER A 73 29.33 -6.27 12.66
CA SER A 73 28.41 -7.39 12.82
C SER A 73 26.99 -6.96 13.19
N ARG A 74 26.79 -5.73 13.67
CA ARG A 74 25.48 -5.20 14.12
C ARG A 74 24.82 -4.17 13.20
N GLY A 75 25.52 -3.59 12.24
CA GLY A 75 24.93 -2.49 11.45
C GLY A 75 25.61 -2.14 10.13
N MET A 76 24.84 -1.44 9.29
CA MET A 76 25.26 -1.02 7.95
C MET A 76 26.45 -0.04 7.97
N LEU A 77 26.52 0.87 8.95
CA LEU A 77 27.61 1.85 9.07
C LEU A 77 28.95 1.19 9.43
N GLY A 78 28.98 0.38 10.48
CA GLY A 78 30.16 -0.43 10.83
C GLY A 78 30.58 -1.36 9.70
N SER A 79 29.62 -1.95 8.97
CA SER A 79 29.90 -2.77 7.79
C SER A 79 30.61 -1.99 6.67
N LEU A 80 30.14 -0.78 6.35
CA LEU A 80 30.82 0.12 5.39
C LEU A 80 32.23 0.48 5.88
N TYR A 81 32.40 0.74 7.18
CA TYR A 81 33.69 1.07 7.78
C TYR A 81 34.68 -0.12 7.73
N LEU A 82 34.25 -1.35 8.02
CA LEU A 82 35.07 -2.56 7.90
C LEU A 82 35.49 -2.84 6.45
N LEU A 83 34.61 -2.63 5.47
CA LEU A 83 34.96 -2.78 4.05
C LEU A 83 36.10 -1.83 3.64
N TRP A 84 36.04 -0.57 4.08
CA TRP A 84 37.05 0.45 3.82
C TRP A 84 38.37 0.15 4.54
N ARG A 85 38.30 -0.11 5.86
CA ARG A 85 39.45 -0.43 6.74
C ARG A 85 40.27 -1.61 6.22
N MET A 86 39.58 -2.68 5.82
CA MET A 86 40.19 -3.97 5.47
C MET A 86 40.49 -4.11 3.96
N LYS A 87 40.18 -3.07 3.16
CA LYS A 87 40.44 -2.96 1.71
C LYS A 87 39.99 -4.20 0.90
N LEU A 88 38.84 -4.78 1.28
CA LEU A 88 38.27 -6.01 0.69
C LEU A 88 39.16 -7.27 0.76
N ARG A 89 40.27 -7.26 1.53
CA ARG A 89 41.25 -8.37 1.58
C ARG A 89 41.03 -9.37 2.71
N HIS A 90 40.11 -9.08 3.63
CA HIS A 90 39.83 -9.94 4.77
C HIS A 90 38.46 -10.63 4.66
N LEU A 91 38.34 -11.80 5.26
CA LEU A 91 37.13 -12.63 5.25
C LEU A 91 35.89 -11.86 5.72
N GLY A 92 36.02 -11.05 6.78
CA GLY A 92 34.94 -10.20 7.32
C GLY A 92 34.29 -9.23 6.32
N CYS A 93 34.97 -8.88 5.23
CA CYS A 93 34.39 -8.06 4.16
C CYS A 93 33.22 -8.76 3.46
N ILE A 94 33.21 -10.09 3.39
CA ILE A 94 32.10 -10.86 2.81
C ILE A 94 30.86 -10.74 3.70
N GLY A 95 31.04 -10.84 5.03
CA GLY A 95 29.95 -10.64 5.99
C GLY A 95 29.38 -9.22 5.95
N ALA A 96 30.23 -8.20 5.96
CA ALA A 96 29.82 -6.80 5.90
C ALA A 96 29.00 -6.45 4.64
N PHE A 97 29.36 -7.02 3.48
CA PHE A 97 28.58 -6.85 2.25
C PHE A 97 27.15 -7.42 2.36
N ILE A 98 27.00 -8.59 3.00
CA ILE A 98 25.68 -9.23 3.24
C ILE A 98 24.81 -8.34 4.14
N VAL A 99 25.38 -7.74 5.19
CA VAL A 99 24.66 -6.87 6.14
C VAL A 99 24.10 -5.62 5.44
N ILE A 100 24.88 -4.96 4.57
CA ILE A 100 24.45 -3.75 3.84
C ILE A 100 23.26 -4.08 2.91
N VAL A 101 23.41 -5.13 2.10
CA VAL A 101 22.38 -5.58 1.14
C VAL A 101 21.08 -5.98 1.85
N ALA A 102 21.16 -6.51 3.08
CA ALA A 102 19.99 -6.91 3.87
C ALA A 102 19.19 -5.75 4.49
N HIS A 103 19.70 -4.51 4.53
CA HIS A 103 19.02 -3.35 5.14
C HIS A 103 18.41 -2.37 4.13
N GLY A 104 19.02 -2.19 2.95
CA GLY A 104 18.58 -1.21 1.96
C GLY A 104 17.20 -1.42 1.32
N PHE A 105 16.51 -2.51 1.65
CA PHE A 105 15.19 -2.87 1.11
C PHE A 105 14.01 -2.25 1.90
N GLU A 106 14.26 -1.77 3.11
CA GLU A 106 13.20 -1.49 4.10
C GLU A 106 12.77 -0.01 4.16
N THR A 107 13.57 0.90 3.61
CA THR A 107 13.41 2.36 3.71
C THR A 107 12.47 2.99 2.68
N PHE A 108 11.97 2.23 1.70
CA PHE A 108 11.25 2.78 0.53
C PHE A 108 9.71 2.84 0.66
N SER A 109 9.13 2.44 1.79
CA SER A 109 7.68 2.16 1.91
C SER A 109 6.83 3.18 2.68
N GLN A 110 7.40 4.32 3.13
CA GLN A 110 6.76 5.23 4.10
C GLN A 110 6.68 6.71 3.64
N GLN A 111 6.39 6.95 2.35
CA GLN A 111 6.22 8.30 1.77
C GLN A 111 4.92 8.37 0.95
N MET A 112 3.76 8.22 1.61
CA MET A 112 2.46 8.15 0.93
C MET A 112 1.30 8.74 1.79
N VAL A 113 0.72 9.86 1.31
CA VAL A 113 -0.52 10.57 1.75
C VAL A 113 -0.40 11.64 2.88
N ILE A 114 -1.25 12.68 2.76
CA ILE A 114 -1.39 13.95 3.54
C ILE A 114 -2.90 14.32 3.56
N PHE A 115 -3.42 15.04 4.59
CA PHE A 115 -4.80 15.59 4.64
C PHE A 115 -4.91 16.92 5.46
N GLU A 116 -5.93 17.77 5.17
CA GLU A 116 -6.22 19.08 5.82
C GLU A 116 -7.70 19.54 5.59
N GLU A 117 -8.33 20.31 6.51
CA GLU A 117 -9.79 20.69 6.52
C GLU A 117 -10.09 22.01 7.30
N ARG A 118 -11.08 22.87 6.90
CA ARG A 118 -11.84 23.92 7.71
C ARG A 118 -13.25 24.32 7.07
N PRO A 119 -14.03 25.42 7.42
CA PRO A 119 -15.46 25.27 7.85
C PRO A 119 -16.56 26.30 7.33
N GLN A 120 -17.77 26.26 7.93
CA GLN A 120 -19.10 26.77 7.49
C GLN A 120 -19.63 28.16 8.00
N THR A 121 -20.47 28.89 7.19
CA THR A 121 -21.78 29.58 7.53
C THR A 121 -22.70 29.79 6.27
N CYS A 122 -24.00 30.17 6.36
CA CYS A 122 -25.07 30.13 5.29
C CYS A 122 -25.91 31.43 5.02
N THR A 123 -26.84 31.62 4.02
CA THR A 123 -27.11 31.21 2.57
C THR A 123 -28.43 31.88 2.01
N TYR A 124 -28.65 32.47 0.79
CA TYR A 124 -29.83 33.33 0.27
C TYR A 124 -30.88 32.75 -0.80
N SER A 125 -32.20 33.12 -0.71
CA SER A 125 -33.55 32.52 -1.13
C SER A 125 -34.10 32.22 -2.58
N ALA A 126 -35.06 31.24 -2.72
CA ALA A 126 -36.04 30.99 -3.84
C ALA A 126 -37.37 30.20 -3.53
N THR A 127 -38.12 29.76 -4.56
CA THR A 127 -39.57 29.38 -4.66
C THR A 127 -40.20 28.59 -3.50
N THR A 128 -39.78 27.35 -3.27
CA THR A 128 -40.02 26.55 -2.04
C THR A 128 -38.72 26.39 -1.25
N THR A 129 -37.62 26.75 -1.88
CA THR A 129 -36.23 26.66 -1.46
C THR A 129 -35.80 27.99 -0.87
N SER A 130 -36.28 28.36 0.32
CA SER A 130 -35.86 29.58 1.01
C SER A 130 -34.45 29.49 1.58
N LEU A 131 -33.78 30.64 1.71
CA LEU A 131 -32.48 30.83 2.35
C LEU A 131 -32.25 32.33 2.77
N ASP A 132 -31.54 32.61 3.88
CA ASP A 132 -31.03 33.94 4.34
C ASP A 132 -29.47 34.09 4.35
N GLY A 133 -28.86 34.99 3.55
CA GLY A 133 -27.39 35.13 3.37
C GLY A 133 -26.72 36.37 4.01
N PRO A 134 -25.46 36.70 3.67
CA PRO A 134 -24.65 37.66 4.42
C PRO A 134 -24.97 39.10 4.00
N MET A 135 -25.46 39.90 4.94
CA MET A 135 -25.90 41.26 4.64
C MET A 135 -24.77 42.25 4.28
N ASN A 136 -23.49 41.89 4.47
CA ASN A 136 -22.35 42.83 4.40
C ASN A 136 -21.06 42.31 3.70
N ALA A 137 -21.08 41.14 3.05
CA ALA A 137 -19.89 40.66 2.31
C ALA A 137 -19.82 41.31 0.91
N SER A 138 -18.64 41.79 0.48
CA SER A 138 -18.48 42.41 -0.86
C SER A 138 -18.45 41.39 -2.00
N ALA A 139 -18.15 40.13 -1.70
CA ALA A 139 -18.40 38.98 -2.55
C ALA A 139 -19.05 37.83 -1.75
N TYR A 140 -20.02 37.16 -2.35
CA TYR A 140 -20.61 35.91 -1.83
C TYR A 140 -21.19 35.07 -2.98
N SER A 141 -21.24 33.75 -2.80
CA SER A 141 -21.89 32.82 -3.74
C SER A 141 -22.71 31.81 -2.97
N ILE A 142 -23.94 31.62 -3.37
CA ILE A 142 -24.97 30.96 -2.58
C ILE A 142 -25.77 30.05 -3.48
N PHE A 143 -26.22 28.91 -2.95
CA PHE A 143 -26.96 27.94 -3.74
C PHE A 143 -27.94 27.14 -2.88
N LYS A 144 -29.03 26.66 -3.47
CA LYS A 144 -29.88 25.61 -2.89
C LYS A 144 -30.48 24.71 -3.94
N VAL A 145 -30.57 23.44 -3.58
CA VAL A 145 -31.41 22.45 -4.22
C VAL A 145 -32.62 22.10 -3.33
N GLY A 146 -33.77 21.86 -3.96
CA GLY A 146 -34.97 21.32 -3.32
C GLY A 146 -35.79 20.44 -4.25
N PRO A 147 -36.49 19.41 -3.75
CA PRO A 147 -37.36 18.58 -4.56
C PRO A 147 -38.52 19.39 -5.12
N SER A 148 -38.87 19.13 -6.38
CA SER A 148 -39.91 19.83 -7.12
C SER A 148 -40.88 18.86 -7.79
N ASN A 149 -42.08 19.35 -8.13
CA ASN A 149 -43.04 18.58 -8.92
C ASN A 149 -42.71 18.60 -10.42
N GLY A 150 -41.82 19.51 -10.86
CA GLY A 150 -41.42 19.71 -12.25
C GLY A 150 -42.43 20.52 -13.06
N THR A 151 -41.92 21.50 -13.82
CA THR A 151 -42.68 22.28 -14.80
C THR A 151 -42.43 21.80 -16.23
N VAL A 152 -41.20 21.37 -16.53
CA VAL A 152 -40.77 20.78 -17.80
C VAL A 152 -40.78 19.24 -17.71
N TYR A 153 -40.41 18.71 -16.54
CA TYR A 153 -40.34 17.28 -16.24
C TYR A 153 -41.36 16.88 -15.17
N PRO A 154 -42.68 16.91 -15.47
CA PRO A 154 -43.72 16.65 -14.48
C PRO A 154 -43.57 15.25 -13.87
N VAL A 155 -43.33 15.20 -12.56
CA VAL A 155 -42.85 14.01 -11.85
C VAL A 155 -43.81 12.82 -11.93
N ASP A 156 -45.12 13.05 -12.08
CA ASP A 156 -46.15 12.01 -12.18
C ASP A 156 -46.52 11.61 -13.63
N ALA A 157 -45.72 11.98 -14.63
CA ALA A 157 -45.92 11.52 -16.00
C ALA A 157 -45.82 9.98 -16.13
N SER A 158 -46.69 9.39 -16.95
CA SER A 158 -46.75 7.92 -17.16
C SER A 158 -45.84 7.40 -18.28
N ASN A 159 -45.22 8.30 -19.05
CA ASN A 159 -44.40 7.98 -20.23
C ASN A 159 -42.91 7.79 -19.92
N ARG A 160 -42.46 8.18 -18.72
CA ARG A 160 -41.09 8.02 -18.19
C ARG A 160 -41.19 7.70 -16.70
N ALA A 161 -40.34 6.80 -16.21
CA ALA A 161 -40.28 6.45 -14.79
C ALA A 161 -39.41 7.45 -14.00
N TYR A 162 -39.91 8.68 -13.82
CA TYR A 162 -39.23 9.71 -13.02
C TYR A 162 -39.14 9.30 -11.54
N PHE A 163 -37.93 9.31 -10.98
CA PHE A 163 -37.66 8.99 -9.57
C PHE A 163 -37.03 10.16 -8.79
N SER A 164 -36.60 11.22 -9.47
CA SER A 164 -36.22 12.49 -8.86
C SER A 164 -36.51 13.64 -9.82
N VAL A 165 -37.04 14.75 -9.30
CA VAL A 165 -37.16 16.04 -9.99
C VAL A 165 -36.90 17.11 -8.93
N PHE A 166 -36.05 18.09 -9.24
CA PHE A 166 -35.57 19.07 -8.27
C PHE A 166 -35.18 20.38 -8.94
N ASP A 167 -35.41 21.47 -8.22
CA ASP A 167 -35.08 22.82 -8.65
C ASP A 167 -33.79 23.25 -7.93
N MET A 168 -32.85 23.79 -8.70
CA MET A 168 -31.58 24.34 -8.24
C MET A 168 -31.60 25.85 -8.47
N ILE A 169 -31.18 26.64 -7.49
CA ILE A 169 -30.87 28.06 -7.69
C ILE A 169 -29.46 28.36 -7.20
N SER A 170 -28.74 29.22 -7.92
CA SER A 170 -27.58 29.94 -7.43
C SER A 170 -27.84 31.45 -7.43
N VAL A 171 -27.26 32.14 -6.45
CA VAL A 171 -27.23 33.60 -6.32
C VAL A 171 -25.80 33.98 -5.98
N SER A 172 -25.10 34.65 -6.89
CA SER A 172 -23.69 35.01 -6.70
C SER A 172 -23.43 36.47 -7.01
N ARG A 173 -22.47 37.03 -6.28
CA ARG A 173 -22.00 38.40 -6.44
C ARG A 173 -20.50 38.44 -6.21
N LEU A 174 -19.77 38.92 -7.20
CA LEU A 174 -18.33 39.18 -7.11
C LEU A 174 -18.08 40.66 -6.85
N ASP A 175 -16.92 40.99 -6.27
CA ASP A 175 -16.63 42.35 -5.82
C ASP A 175 -16.44 43.29 -7.02
N GLY A 176 -17.35 44.25 -7.18
CA GLY A 176 -17.44 45.15 -8.34
C GLY A 176 -18.36 44.69 -9.46
N GLU A 177 -18.95 43.48 -9.39
CA GLU A 177 -19.86 42.95 -10.42
C GLU A 177 -21.35 43.03 -10.01
N GLU A 178 -22.23 42.84 -11.00
CA GLU A 178 -23.68 42.73 -10.77
C GLU A 178 -24.06 41.37 -10.15
N LEU A 179 -25.29 41.28 -9.63
CA LEU A 179 -25.81 40.07 -9.00
C LEU A 179 -26.22 39.05 -10.08
N SER A 180 -25.53 37.92 -10.16
CA SER A 180 -25.97 36.79 -10.97
C SER A 180 -26.99 35.95 -10.20
N VAL A 181 -28.01 35.47 -10.91
CA VAL A 181 -29.05 34.58 -10.39
C VAL A 181 -29.40 33.57 -11.47
N GLU A 182 -29.14 32.29 -11.22
CA GLU A 182 -29.38 31.21 -12.19
C GLU A 182 -30.29 30.13 -11.58
N GLY A 183 -31.28 29.67 -12.33
CA GLY A 183 -32.25 28.67 -11.90
C GLY A 183 -32.37 27.53 -12.90
N ASN A 184 -32.25 26.29 -12.43
CA ASN A 184 -32.23 25.08 -13.25
C ASN A 184 -33.19 24.01 -12.71
N GLU A 185 -34.04 23.44 -13.57
CA GLU A 185 -34.91 22.29 -13.25
C GLU A 185 -34.22 21.00 -13.73
N CYS A 186 -33.85 20.12 -12.78
CA CYS A 186 -33.18 18.85 -13.04
C CYS A 186 -34.13 17.66 -12.80
N ALA A 187 -33.98 16.60 -13.60
CA ALA A 187 -34.82 15.41 -13.52
C ALA A 187 -34.05 14.12 -13.82
N LEU A 188 -34.38 13.05 -13.09
CA LEU A 188 -33.82 11.71 -13.25
C LEU A 188 -34.94 10.68 -13.42
N TRP A 189 -34.81 9.85 -14.44
CA TRP A 189 -35.74 8.78 -14.78
C TRP A 189 -34.99 7.48 -15.09
N PHE A 190 -35.63 6.34 -14.84
CA PHE A 190 -35.06 5.06 -15.24
C PHE A 190 -35.05 4.90 -16.77
N CYS A 191 -34.01 4.25 -17.29
CA CYS A 191 -33.98 3.70 -18.64
C CYS A 191 -33.36 2.29 -18.63
N ILE A 192 -33.71 1.48 -19.62
CA ILE A 192 -33.02 0.22 -19.90
C ILE A 192 -31.90 0.51 -20.89
N GLN A 193 -30.70 0.00 -20.61
CA GLN A 193 -29.54 0.07 -21.49
C GLN A 193 -29.17 -1.34 -21.94
N GLY A 194 -29.10 -1.55 -23.25
CA GLY A 194 -28.62 -2.81 -23.83
C GLY A 194 -27.11 -2.75 -23.99
N TYR A 195 -26.41 -3.79 -23.56
CA TYR A 195 -24.95 -3.88 -23.67
C TYR A 195 -24.54 -5.14 -24.41
N SER A 196 -23.65 -5.00 -25.38
CA SER A 196 -22.88 -6.13 -25.91
C SER A 196 -21.70 -6.32 -24.97
N ILE A 197 -21.75 -7.38 -24.17
CA ILE A 197 -20.76 -7.70 -23.14
C ILE A 197 -19.89 -8.85 -23.65
N SER A 198 -18.57 -8.63 -23.65
CA SER A 198 -17.57 -9.65 -23.94
C SER A 198 -16.57 -9.74 -22.79
N VAL A 199 -16.22 -10.96 -22.37
CA VAL A 199 -15.23 -11.19 -21.32
C VAL A 199 -14.06 -11.96 -21.89
N ASN A 200 -12.88 -11.33 -21.93
CA ASN A 200 -11.66 -11.92 -22.47
C ASN A 200 -10.50 -11.66 -21.50
N GLY A 201 -9.69 -12.69 -21.19
CA GLY A 201 -8.62 -12.57 -20.19
C GLY A 201 -9.08 -12.29 -18.76
N GLY A 202 -10.38 -12.37 -18.47
CA GLY A 202 -10.99 -11.87 -17.22
C GLY A 202 -11.31 -10.36 -17.23
N ILE A 203 -11.01 -9.66 -18.32
CA ILE A 203 -11.40 -8.26 -18.55
C ILE A 203 -12.78 -8.25 -19.22
N GLN A 204 -13.73 -7.52 -18.65
CA GLN A 204 -15.05 -7.27 -19.23
C GLN A 204 -14.99 -6.02 -20.11
N ASN A 205 -15.17 -6.20 -21.41
CA ASN A 205 -15.43 -5.14 -22.37
C ASN A 205 -16.94 -5.09 -22.64
N GLU A 206 -17.62 -4.06 -22.13
CA GLU A 206 -19.03 -3.78 -22.44
C GLU A 206 -19.16 -2.56 -23.37
N SER A 207 -20.05 -2.65 -24.36
CA SER A 207 -20.36 -1.56 -25.31
C SER A 207 -21.87 -1.36 -25.42
N LEU A 208 -22.31 -0.10 -25.39
CA LEU A 208 -23.73 0.25 -25.44
C LEU A 208 -24.32 -0.05 -26.83
N VAL A 209 -25.38 -0.84 -26.86
CA VAL A 209 -26.16 -1.21 -28.08
C VAL A 209 -27.35 -0.27 -28.27
N GLY A 210 -27.95 0.22 -27.18
CA GLY A 210 -29.08 1.14 -27.23
C GLY A 210 -29.62 1.50 -25.84
N ASN A 211 -30.49 2.51 -25.79
CA ASN A 211 -31.17 2.96 -24.57
C ASN A 211 -32.68 3.15 -24.79
N TRP A 212 -33.48 2.75 -23.80
CA TRP A 212 -34.95 2.80 -23.86
C TRP A 212 -35.50 3.39 -22.55
N SER A 213 -36.02 4.61 -22.64
CA SER A 213 -36.55 5.36 -21.48
C SER A 213 -38.08 5.51 -21.48
N THR A 214 -38.75 5.07 -22.55
CA THR A 214 -40.19 5.14 -22.68
C THR A 214 -40.85 4.03 -21.86
N THR A 215 -41.79 4.43 -21.00
CA THR A 215 -42.60 3.52 -20.19
C THR A 215 -44.09 3.68 -20.48
N THR A 216 -44.87 2.72 -20.01
CA THR A 216 -46.32 2.84 -19.84
C THR A 216 -46.70 2.33 -18.45
N THR A 217 -47.68 2.96 -17.80
CA THR A 217 -48.17 2.51 -16.50
C THR A 217 -49.20 1.40 -16.66
N ARG A 218 -48.98 0.27 -15.98
CA ARG A 218 -49.90 -0.88 -15.99
C ARG A 218 -50.19 -1.31 -14.56
N ARG A 219 -51.47 -1.55 -14.25
CA ARG A 219 -51.88 -2.13 -12.97
C ARG A 219 -51.68 -3.65 -13.01
N THR A 220 -51.16 -4.21 -11.92
CA THR A 220 -51.16 -5.66 -11.66
C THR A 220 -51.97 -5.94 -10.41
N ASP A 221 -52.65 -7.10 -10.37
CA ASP A 221 -53.57 -7.45 -9.29
C ASP A 221 -52.85 -7.88 -7.99
N SER A 222 -51.50 -7.88 -8.00
CA SER A 222 -50.67 -8.37 -6.89
C SER A 222 -49.64 -7.35 -6.38
N HIS A 223 -49.17 -6.41 -7.22
CA HIS A 223 -48.07 -5.50 -6.89
C HIS A 223 -48.33 -4.04 -7.31
N GLY A 224 -49.60 -3.62 -7.37
CA GLY A 224 -49.96 -2.21 -7.54
C GLY A 224 -49.83 -1.72 -8.99
N THR A 225 -49.18 -0.58 -9.20
CA THR A 225 -48.94 -0.02 -10.55
C THR A 225 -47.47 -0.13 -10.89
N GLU A 226 -47.16 -0.75 -12.02
CA GLU A 226 -45.81 -0.89 -12.56
C GLU A 226 -45.61 0.10 -13.72
N TYR A 227 -44.43 0.71 -13.80
CA TYR A 227 -43.95 1.39 -15.00
C TYR A 227 -43.21 0.35 -15.85
N VAL A 228 -43.80 -0.06 -16.96
CA VAL A 228 -43.27 -1.11 -17.86
C VAL A 228 -42.57 -0.46 -19.04
N PHE A 229 -41.34 -0.87 -19.36
CA PHE A 229 -40.60 -0.34 -20.51
C PHE A 229 -41.10 -0.92 -21.83
N VAL A 230 -41.10 -0.10 -22.89
CA VAL A 230 -41.61 -0.46 -24.22
C VAL A 230 -40.61 -0.10 -25.33
N GLY A 231 -40.69 -0.81 -26.45
CA GLY A 231 -39.83 -0.57 -27.64
C GLY A 231 -38.44 -1.23 -27.60
N ILE A 232 -38.21 -2.17 -26.69
CA ILE A 232 -36.95 -2.92 -26.56
C ILE A 232 -36.93 -4.10 -27.56
N PRO A 233 -35.89 -4.26 -28.41
CA PRO A 233 -35.75 -5.38 -29.34
C PRO A 233 -35.19 -6.62 -28.62
N LEU A 234 -36.07 -7.37 -27.95
CA LEU A 234 -35.70 -8.58 -27.19
C LEU A 234 -35.03 -9.65 -28.06
N ASP A 235 -35.41 -9.73 -29.33
CA ASP A 235 -34.87 -10.60 -30.38
C ASP A 235 -33.37 -10.37 -30.64
N GLN A 236 -32.87 -9.16 -30.43
CA GLN A 236 -31.48 -8.76 -30.68
C GLN A 236 -30.61 -8.76 -29.41
N LEU A 237 -31.23 -8.83 -28.23
CA LEU A 237 -30.55 -8.79 -26.93
C LEU A 237 -30.31 -10.19 -26.31
N ASN A 238 -30.69 -11.25 -27.02
CA ASN A 238 -30.60 -12.65 -26.58
C ASN A 238 -31.35 -12.93 -25.27
N VAL A 239 -32.62 -12.50 -25.22
CA VAL A 239 -33.50 -12.56 -24.04
C VAL A 239 -34.76 -13.38 -24.35
N ASP A 240 -35.23 -14.17 -23.39
CA ASP A 240 -36.47 -14.96 -23.51
C ASP A 240 -37.68 -14.14 -23.98
N ASN A 241 -38.42 -14.70 -24.96
CA ASN A 241 -39.66 -14.15 -25.51
C ASN A 241 -40.78 -14.13 -24.46
N GLY A 242 -40.82 -13.06 -23.67
CA GLY A 242 -41.74 -12.88 -22.55
C GLY A 242 -41.13 -12.10 -21.37
N THR A 243 -39.81 -11.91 -21.37
CA THR A 243 -39.12 -11.07 -20.37
C THR A 243 -39.68 -9.66 -20.35
N ARG A 244 -40.09 -9.21 -19.15
CA ARG A 244 -40.64 -7.87 -18.91
C ARG A 244 -39.70 -7.07 -18.02
N TYR A 245 -39.37 -5.85 -18.46
CA TYR A 245 -38.63 -4.89 -17.64
C TYR A 245 -39.64 -3.87 -17.08
N ALA A 246 -39.70 -3.76 -15.75
CA ALA A 246 -40.61 -2.85 -15.07
C ALA A 246 -40.06 -2.40 -13.72
N VAL A 247 -40.48 -1.24 -13.25
CA VAL A 247 -40.25 -0.76 -11.88
C VAL A 247 -41.59 -0.51 -11.20
N THR A 248 -41.78 -1.00 -9.98
CA THR A 248 -43.02 -0.78 -9.21
C THR A 248 -43.13 0.69 -8.79
N ARG A 249 -44.35 1.21 -8.71
CA ARG A 249 -44.61 2.58 -8.24
C ARG A 249 -44.10 2.76 -6.81
N GLU A 250 -44.17 1.71 -5.99
CA GLU A 250 -43.72 1.66 -4.61
C GLU A 250 -42.19 1.84 -4.52
N ALA A 251 -41.41 1.19 -5.41
CA ALA A 251 -39.97 1.40 -5.50
C ALA A 251 -39.62 2.81 -5.99
N ILE A 252 -40.37 3.35 -6.97
CA ILE A 252 -40.23 4.74 -7.42
C ILE A 252 -40.58 5.72 -6.30
N THR A 253 -41.61 5.47 -5.49
CA THR A 253 -41.97 6.32 -4.34
C THR A 253 -40.92 6.28 -3.24
N ALA A 254 -40.35 5.11 -2.94
CA ALA A 254 -39.22 4.99 -2.01
C ALA A 254 -37.98 5.76 -2.51
N LEU A 255 -37.65 5.63 -3.80
CA LEU A 255 -36.54 6.36 -4.43
C LEU A 255 -36.80 7.87 -4.48
N ARG A 256 -38.03 8.33 -4.74
CA ARG A 256 -38.40 9.75 -4.62
C ARG A 256 -38.20 10.26 -3.20
N SER A 257 -38.60 9.49 -2.18
CA SER A 257 -38.40 9.88 -0.77
C SER A 257 -36.92 9.95 -0.38
N PHE A 258 -36.08 9.05 -0.90
CA PHE A 258 -34.62 9.10 -0.70
C PHE A 258 -34.01 10.29 -1.46
N MET A 259 -34.33 10.43 -2.74
CA MET A 259 -33.80 11.49 -3.59
C MET A 259 -34.28 12.89 -3.20
N ALA A 260 -35.43 13.02 -2.55
CA ALA A 260 -35.85 14.28 -1.95
C ALA A 260 -34.92 14.71 -0.80
N GLY A 261 -34.34 13.77 -0.05
CA GLY A 261 -33.31 14.05 0.96
C GLY A 261 -31.96 14.40 0.34
N VAL A 262 -31.56 13.72 -0.74
CA VAL A 262 -30.33 14.02 -1.50
C VAL A 262 -30.41 15.39 -2.18
N ALA A 263 -31.55 15.69 -2.82
CA ALA A 263 -31.84 16.95 -3.48
C ALA A 263 -32.52 17.96 -2.54
N THR A 264 -32.18 17.95 -1.25
CA THR A 264 -32.46 19.05 -0.32
C THR A 264 -31.16 19.49 0.33
N GLY A 265 -30.74 20.72 0.09
CA GLY A 265 -29.57 21.29 0.76
C GLY A 265 -29.13 22.62 0.19
N SER A 266 -28.39 23.38 0.99
CA SER A 266 -27.91 24.72 0.68
C SER A 266 -26.39 24.82 0.80
N VAL A 267 -25.83 25.79 0.06
CA VAL A 267 -24.42 26.17 0.09
C VAL A 267 -24.30 27.68 0.21
N TYR A 268 -23.26 28.15 0.87
CA TYR A 268 -22.86 29.56 0.92
C TYR A 268 -21.35 29.64 0.95
N ALA A 269 -20.83 30.62 0.24
CA ALA A 269 -19.49 31.12 0.31
C ALA A 269 -19.56 32.63 0.57
N ASP A 270 -18.75 33.13 1.49
CA ASP A 270 -18.33 34.53 1.54
C ASP A 270 -16.79 34.59 1.51
N ILE A 271 -16.21 35.78 1.66
CA ILE A 271 -14.74 36.01 1.63
C ILE A 271 -13.99 35.27 2.77
N SER A 272 -14.71 34.78 3.78
CA SER A 272 -14.20 34.20 5.03
C SER A 272 -14.77 32.82 5.41
N ASN A 273 -15.96 32.43 4.94
CA ASN A 273 -16.67 31.22 5.37
C ASN A 273 -17.27 30.45 4.18
N LEU A 274 -17.37 29.12 4.28
CA LEU A 274 -17.87 28.25 3.21
C LEU A 274 -18.71 27.10 3.80
N GLU A 275 -20.04 27.25 3.86
CA GLU A 275 -20.95 26.18 4.31
C GLU A 275 -21.51 25.36 3.18
N TYR A 276 -21.56 24.06 3.44
CA TYR A 276 -22.42 23.11 2.80
C TYR A 276 -23.34 22.51 3.87
N SER A 277 -24.66 22.50 3.65
CA SER A 277 -25.60 21.82 4.56
C SER A 277 -25.51 20.29 4.46
N SER A 278 -24.92 19.80 3.38
CA SER A 278 -24.67 18.39 3.06
C SER A 278 -23.64 18.29 1.93
N ASP A 279 -22.90 17.20 1.90
CA ASP A 279 -21.93 16.83 0.86
C ASP A 279 -22.60 16.82 -0.54
N TRP A 280 -23.90 16.49 -0.58
CA TRP A 280 -24.72 16.54 -1.80
C TRP A 280 -24.98 17.97 -2.28
N ALA A 281 -25.16 18.93 -1.37
CA ALA A 281 -25.30 20.34 -1.73
C ALA A 281 -23.96 20.91 -2.24
N GLU A 282 -22.84 20.56 -1.59
CA GLU A 282 -21.49 20.88 -2.09
C GLU A 282 -21.28 20.37 -3.51
N ALA A 283 -21.50 19.07 -3.73
CA ALA A 283 -21.28 18.42 -5.01
C ALA A 283 -22.21 18.97 -6.13
N MET A 284 -23.39 19.47 -5.76
CA MET A 284 -24.32 20.12 -6.69
C MET A 284 -23.99 21.59 -6.97
N TRP A 285 -23.45 22.32 -6.00
CA TRP A 285 -22.99 23.71 -6.19
C TRP A 285 -21.71 23.76 -7.04
N ASN A 286 -20.71 22.93 -6.72
CA ASN A 286 -19.48 22.78 -7.52
C ASN A 286 -19.73 22.29 -8.95
N ALA A 287 -20.97 21.90 -9.28
CA ALA A 287 -21.42 21.45 -10.59
C ALA A 287 -22.28 22.47 -11.36
N SER A 288 -22.56 23.67 -10.82
CA SER A 288 -23.44 24.68 -11.46
C SER A 288 -23.11 24.95 -12.93
N ASP A 289 -21.81 25.05 -13.22
CA ASP A 289 -21.31 25.47 -14.53
C ASP A 289 -21.35 24.32 -15.54
N HIS A 290 -21.43 23.07 -15.06
CA HIS A 290 -21.29 21.83 -15.84
C HIS A 290 -22.38 20.79 -15.45
N LEU A 291 -23.59 21.24 -15.14
CA LEU A 291 -24.70 20.41 -14.64
C LEU A 291 -25.01 19.19 -15.52
N GLN A 292 -24.84 19.29 -16.84
CA GLN A 292 -25.09 18.18 -17.76
C GLN A 292 -24.11 17.01 -17.52
N ASP A 293 -22.81 17.28 -17.41
CA ASP A 293 -21.79 16.26 -17.17
C ASP A 293 -21.89 15.69 -15.74
N TRP A 294 -22.28 16.52 -14.77
CA TRP A 294 -22.56 16.07 -13.41
C TRP A 294 -23.79 15.17 -13.34
N ILE A 295 -24.93 15.55 -13.94
CA ILE A 295 -26.14 14.70 -14.02
C ILE A 295 -25.82 13.37 -14.71
N GLN A 296 -25.04 13.39 -15.79
CA GLN A 296 -24.63 12.17 -16.49
C GLN A 296 -23.75 11.27 -15.60
N THR A 297 -22.80 11.85 -14.86
CA THR A 297 -21.92 11.12 -13.94
C THR A 297 -22.68 10.58 -12.73
N PHE A 298 -23.62 11.34 -12.18
CA PHE A 298 -24.50 10.93 -11.09
C PHE A 298 -25.41 9.79 -11.52
N ALA A 299 -26.06 9.89 -12.69
CA ALA A 299 -26.90 8.83 -13.25
C ALA A 299 -26.10 7.53 -13.54
N ALA A 300 -24.86 7.65 -14.03
CA ALA A 300 -23.96 6.51 -14.21
C ALA A 300 -23.60 5.85 -12.86
N THR A 301 -23.32 6.66 -11.84
CA THR A 301 -22.99 6.16 -10.48
C THR A 301 -24.19 5.48 -9.82
N MET A 302 -25.39 6.06 -9.91
CA MET A 302 -26.62 5.39 -9.48
C MET A 302 -26.87 4.07 -10.22
N THR A 303 -26.55 4.02 -11.53
CA THR A 303 -26.68 2.79 -12.32
C THR A 303 -25.71 1.70 -11.84
N ILE A 304 -24.48 2.05 -11.45
CA ILE A 304 -23.51 1.12 -10.86
C ILE A 304 -24.04 0.57 -9.53
N GLU A 305 -24.55 1.43 -8.64
CA GLU A 305 -25.03 1.00 -7.33
C GLU A 305 -26.33 0.18 -7.40
N ILE A 306 -27.23 0.50 -8.33
CA ILE A 306 -28.40 -0.34 -8.64
C ILE A 306 -27.97 -1.70 -9.23
N ARG A 307 -26.94 -1.74 -10.09
CA ARG A 307 -26.35 -3.01 -10.60
C ARG A 307 -25.67 -3.85 -9.51
N ARG A 308 -25.19 -3.25 -8.42
CA ARG A 308 -24.49 -3.93 -7.31
C ARG A 308 -25.39 -4.37 -6.16
N HIS A 309 -26.32 -3.51 -5.75
CA HIS A 309 -27.10 -3.66 -4.51
C HIS A 309 -28.61 -3.80 -4.76
N GLY A 310 -29.07 -3.67 -6.00
CA GLY A 310 -30.47 -3.88 -6.37
C GLY A 310 -30.93 -5.34 -6.20
N THR A 311 -32.21 -5.53 -5.88
CA THR A 311 -32.83 -6.86 -5.77
C THR A 311 -33.85 -7.09 -6.87
N LEU A 312 -33.90 -8.32 -7.40
CA LEU A 312 -34.82 -8.71 -8.47
C LEU A 312 -35.92 -9.63 -7.92
N GLY A 313 -37.18 -9.27 -8.15
CA GLY A 313 -38.32 -10.14 -7.82
C GLY A 313 -38.45 -11.29 -8.82
N GLY A 314 -38.38 -12.53 -8.35
CA GLY A 314 -38.47 -13.73 -9.19
C GLY A 314 -37.10 -14.28 -9.62
N SER A 315 -36.21 -14.56 -8.65
CA SER A 315 -34.82 -14.97 -8.87
C SER A 315 -34.61 -16.43 -9.33
N THR A 316 -35.50 -16.96 -10.17
CA THR A 316 -35.17 -18.15 -11.00
C THR A 316 -34.09 -17.73 -11.99
N GLY A 317 -32.83 -18.04 -11.66
CA GLY A 317 -31.65 -17.38 -12.21
C GLY A 317 -31.67 -17.20 -13.73
N LEU A 318 -31.76 -15.94 -14.16
CA LEU A 318 -31.77 -15.52 -15.56
C LEU A 318 -30.48 -15.96 -16.24
N ARG A 319 -30.58 -17.03 -17.04
CA ARG A 319 -29.52 -17.54 -17.89
C ARG A 319 -29.67 -16.90 -19.27
N TYR A 320 -28.87 -15.88 -19.54
CA TYR A 320 -28.65 -15.40 -20.89
C TYR A 320 -27.77 -16.41 -21.61
N ASP A 321 -28.16 -16.84 -22.81
CA ASP A 321 -27.34 -17.75 -23.60
C ASP A 321 -26.04 -17.05 -24.04
N GLY A 322 -24.91 -17.75 -23.96
CA GLY A 322 -23.61 -17.18 -24.24
C GLY A 322 -22.44 -18.13 -24.02
N PHE A 323 -21.33 -17.88 -24.72
CA PHE A 323 -20.14 -18.72 -24.69
C PHE A 323 -19.13 -18.22 -23.63
N ALA A 324 -19.22 -18.76 -22.41
CA ALA A 324 -18.27 -18.47 -21.34
C ALA A 324 -17.03 -19.39 -21.43
N SER A 325 -15.83 -18.79 -21.43
CA SER A 325 -14.54 -19.51 -21.40
C SER A 325 -13.68 -18.97 -20.26
N GLN A 326 -13.19 -19.86 -19.37
CA GLN A 326 -12.45 -19.46 -18.17
C GLN A 326 -10.95 -19.79 -18.29
N LEU A 327 -10.10 -18.83 -17.94
CA LEU A 327 -8.66 -19.06 -17.73
C LEU A 327 -8.41 -19.48 -16.27
N ALA A 328 -7.83 -20.66 -16.10
CA ALA A 328 -7.39 -21.15 -14.79
C ALA A 328 -6.01 -20.58 -14.42
N PRO A 329 -5.75 -20.22 -13.15
CA PRO A 329 -4.48 -19.64 -12.73
C PRO A 329 -3.37 -20.72 -12.64
N PHE A 330 -2.43 -20.72 -13.58
CA PHE A 330 -1.20 -21.50 -13.50
C PHE A 330 -0.09 -20.72 -12.78
N ILE A 331 0.56 -21.36 -11.80
CA ILE A 331 1.67 -20.76 -11.03
C ILE A 331 2.95 -20.77 -11.87
N ARG A 332 3.15 -19.73 -12.69
CA ARG A 332 4.40 -19.57 -13.45
C ARG A 332 5.52 -19.01 -12.56
N VAL A 333 6.16 -19.88 -11.79
CA VAL A 333 7.29 -19.54 -10.90
C VAL A 333 8.37 -18.77 -11.67
N GLN A 334 8.54 -17.49 -11.35
CA GLN A 334 9.61 -16.68 -11.93
C GLN A 334 10.93 -16.94 -11.19
N TRP A 335 11.59 -18.05 -11.52
CA TRP A 335 12.86 -18.51 -10.92
C TRP A 335 13.96 -17.44 -10.83
N ARG A 336 13.92 -16.41 -11.70
CA ARG A 336 14.80 -15.23 -11.64
C ARG A 336 14.75 -14.48 -10.31
N TRP A 337 13.59 -14.41 -9.64
CA TRP A 337 13.46 -13.74 -8.34
C TRP A 337 13.83 -14.67 -7.17
N LEU A 338 13.69 -15.99 -7.34
CA LEU A 338 14.20 -16.98 -6.37
C LEU A 338 15.74 -16.96 -6.28
N PHE A 339 16.43 -16.49 -7.34
CA PHE A 339 17.88 -16.36 -7.34
C PHE A 339 18.41 -15.51 -6.18
N TYR A 340 17.74 -14.42 -5.80
CA TYR A 340 18.23 -13.54 -4.73
C TYR A 340 18.29 -14.22 -3.35
N PRO A 341 17.19 -14.78 -2.78
CA PRO A 341 17.27 -15.49 -1.51
C PRO A 341 18.15 -16.75 -1.58
N CYS A 342 18.12 -17.50 -2.69
CA CYS A 342 19.01 -18.65 -2.85
C CYS A 342 20.49 -18.25 -2.90
N ALA A 343 20.84 -17.16 -3.57
CA ALA A 343 22.21 -16.64 -3.61
C ALA A 343 22.67 -16.13 -2.23
N MET A 344 21.80 -15.45 -1.47
CA MET A 344 22.11 -14.99 -0.11
C MET A 344 22.31 -16.17 0.86
N ILE A 345 21.51 -17.23 0.75
CA ILE A 345 21.69 -18.47 1.52
C ILE A 345 23.00 -19.18 1.12
N LEU A 346 23.27 -19.33 -0.18
CA LEU A 346 24.52 -19.95 -0.65
C LEU A 346 25.77 -19.14 -0.27
N LEU A 347 25.69 -17.80 -0.32
CA LEU A 347 26.78 -16.90 0.06
C LEU A 347 27.05 -16.91 1.57
N SER A 348 26.01 -16.97 2.40
CA SER A 348 26.17 -17.09 3.86
C SER A 348 26.66 -18.48 4.30
N ILE A 349 26.21 -19.56 3.65
CA ILE A 349 26.77 -20.92 3.85
C ILE A 349 28.25 -20.95 3.41
N TYR A 350 28.58 -20.40 2.24
CA TYR A 350 29.97 -20.28 1.77
C TYR A 350 30.83 -19.50 2.78
N TYR A 351 30.33 -18.37 3.27
CA TYR A 351 31.02 -17.53 4.26
C TYR A 351 31.26 -18.29 5.58
N LEU A 352 30.27 -19.04 6.07
CA LEU A 352 30.40 -19.90 7.25
C LEU A 352 31.44 -21.01 7.04
N CYS A 353 31.35 -21.76 5.94
CA CYS A 353 32.29 -22.84 5.62
C CYS A 353 33.73 -22.31 5.45
N HIS A 354 33.92 -21.18 4.77
CA HIS A 354 35.22 -20.53 4.64
C HIS A 354 35.76 -20.06 6.00
N THR A 355 34.90 -19.57 6.89
CA THR A 355 35.29 -19.19 8.27
C THR A 355 35.74 -20.41 9.09
N ILE A 356 35.03 -21.53 8.99
CA ILE A 356 35.40 -22.80 9.63
C ILE A 356 36.76 -23.30 9.10
N ILE A 357 36.95 -23.33 7.78
CA ILE A 357 38.19 -23.79 7.15
C ILE A 357 39.39 -22.93 7.56
N VAL A 358 39.24 -21.60 7.57
CA VAL A 358 40.33 -20.70 7.99
C VAL A 358 40.60 -20.81 9.49
N SER A 359 39.58 -20.83 10.35
CA SER A 359 39.77 -20.98 11.80
C SER A 359 40.48 -22.30 12.15
N ALA A 360 40.12 -23.41 11.48
CA ALA A 360 40.81 -24.69 11.64
C ALA A 360 42.26 -24.65 11.12
N ARG A 361 42.49 -24.06 9.94
CA ARG A 361 43.83 -23.94 9.32
C ARG A 361 44.79 -23.06 10.15
N ASP A 362 44.27 -22.02 10.79
CA ASP A 362 45.03 -21.14 11.69
C ASP A 362 45.02 -21.62 13.14
N SER A 363 44.37 -22.76 13.43
CA SER A 363 44.25 -23.37 14.76
C SER A 363 43.65 -22.42 15.81
N VAL A 364 42.81 -21.47 15.37
CA VAL A 364 42.09 -20.50 16.19
C VAL A 364 40.83 -21.15 16.74
N SER A 365 40.68 -21.10 18.07
CA SER A 365 39.52 -21.60 18.81
C SER A 365 38.20 -20.95 18.36
N VAL A 366 37.10 -21.69 18.44
CA VAL A 366 35.76 -21.17 18.12
C VAL A 366 35.25 -20.33 19.28
N TRP A 367 35.14 -19.01 19.07
CA TRP A 367 34.85 -18.02 20.12
C TRP A 367 33.74 -17.04 19.75
N LYS A 368 33.49 -16.79 18.46
CA LYS A 368 32.39 -15.93 17.95
C LYS A 368 32.44 -14.55 18.62
N GLY A 369 31.28 -13.94 18.90
CA GLY A 369 31.15 -12.70 19.69
C GLY A 369 31.20 -12.91 21.20
N GLY A 370 31.78 -14.01 21.70
CA GLY A 370 31.90 -14.25 23.14
C GLY A 370 32.96 -13.37 23.78
N ALA A 371 32.63 -12.69 24.89
CA ALA A 371 33.58 -11.89 25.66
C ALA A 371 34.51 -12.73 26.57
N LEU A 372 34.10 -13.95 26.96
CA LEU A 372 34.86 -14.84 27.86
C LEU A 372 36.33 -15.08 27.44
N PRO A 373 36.69 -15.25 26.15
CA PRO A 373 38.08 -15.44 25.77
C PRO A 373 38.95 -14.20 25.98
N MET A 374 38.39 -12.97 25.87
CA MET A 374 39.13 -11.75 26.22
C MET A 374 39.49 -11.70 27.71
N LEU A 375 38.62 -12.27 28.57
CA LEU A 375 38.83 -12.33 30.02
C LEU A 375 39.88 -13.38 30.45
N PHE A 376 40.04 -14.46 29.68
CA PHE A 376 40.92 -15.58 30.04
C PHE A 376 42.20 -15.72 29.19
N CYS A 377 42.35 -14.96 28.10
CA CYS A 377 43.65 -14.83 27.41
C CYS A 377 44.62 -14.02 28.27
N ARG A 378 45.90 -14.42 28.31
CA ARG A 378 46.93 -13.60 28.95
C ARG A 378 47.24 -12.40 28.06
N VAL A 379 47.40 -11.23 28.67
CA VAL A 379 47.92 -10.02 28.03
C VAL A 379 49.39 -9.89 28.42
N ASP A 380 50.26 -9.67 27.44
CA ASP A 380 51.68 -9.38 27.66
C ASP A 380 51.88 -8.11 28.49
N ASP A 381 52.89 -8.09 29.36
CA ASP A 381 53.05 -7.03 30.35
C ASP A 381 53.32 -5.67 29.69
N ASN A 382 54.01 -5.66 28.54
CA ASN A 382 54.21 -4.48 27.68
C ASN A 382 52.91 -3.80 27.20
N ILE A 383 51.79 -4.52 27.19
CA ILE A 383 50.46 -3.99 26.86
C ILE A 383 49.75 -3.57 28.16
N ARG A 384 49.85 -4.40 29.20
CA ARG A 384 49.22 -4.15 30.52
C ARG A 384 49.71 -2.86 31.17
N GLU A 385 51.01 -2.55 31.06
CA GLU A 385 51.61 -1.31 31.55
C GLU A 385 51.14 -0.06 30.77
N ARG A 386 50.75 -0.21 29.50
CA ARG A 386 50.25 0.91 28.66
C ARG A 386 48.79 1.25 28.90
N VAL A 387 47.99 0.32 29.44
CA VAL A 387 46.61 0.57 29.83
C VAL A 387 46.58 1.57 31.00
N GLY A 388 47.27 1.25 32.10
CA GLY A 388 47.31 2.09 33.30
C GLY A 388 45.91 2.44 33.81
N GLU A 389 45.70 3.72 34.12
CA GLU A 389 44.42 4.31 34.56
C GLU A 389 43.42 4.52 33.39
N GLY A 390 43.79 4.17 32.15
CA GLY A 390 42.96 4.36 30.96
C GLY A 390 41.67 3.54 30.89
N MET A 391 41.38 2.71 31.90
CA MET A 391 40.08 2.04 32.07
C MET A 391 39.05 2.92 32.80
N ASP A 392 39.51 3.94 33.53
CA ASP A 392 38.67 4.90 34.26
C ASP A 392 38.38 6.17 33.42
N GLU A 393 39.04 6.31 32.27
CA GLU A 393 38.87 7.40 31.30
C GLU A 393 37.90 7.00 30.15
N PRO A 394 36.94 7.85 29.75
CA PRO A 394 36.10 7.59 28.59
C PRO A 394 36.93 7.56 27.30
N ASP A 395 36.79 6.48 26.51
CA ASP A 395 37.61 6.13 25.33
C ASP A 395 39.15 6.04 25.57
N GLY A 396 39.63 6.19 26.81
CA GLY A 396 41.07 6.16 27.14
C GLY A 396 41.76 4.85 26.75
N LEU A 397 41.05 3.72 26.80
CA LEU A 397 41.50 2.43 26.24
C LEU A 397 41.77 2.51 24.72
N GLU A 398 40.91 3.16 23.94
CA GLU A 398 41.11 3.25 22.48
C GLU A 398 42.26 4.19 22.12
N GLU A 399 42.40 5.31 22.84
CA GLU A 399 43.53 6.22 22.66
C GLU A 399 44.88 5.57 23.05
N ARG A 400 44.95 4.94 24.23
CA ARG A 400 46.20 4.41 24.80
C ARG A 400 46.65 3.07 24.19
N ILE A 401 45.71 2.16 23.84
CA ILE A 401 46.05 0.83 23.28
C ILE A 401 45.46 0.52 21.90
N GLY A 402 44.46 1.25 21.40
CA GLY A 402 43.82 0.96 20.11
C GLY A 402 44.79 0.98 18.92
N SER A 403 45.80 1.84 18.96
CA SER A 403 46.86 1.96 17.95
C SER A 403 47.99 0.91 18.05
N LEU A 404 47.98 0.02 19.05
CA LEU A 404 49.01 -1.00 19.21
C LEU A 404 48.83 -2.16 18.23
N SER A 405 49.90 -2.50 17.52
CA SER A 405 49.95 -3.69 16.65
C SER A 405 50.09 -4.96 17.50
N VAL A 406 49.05 -5.81 17.51
CA VAL A 406 48.92 -6.98 18.38
C VAL A 406 48.82 -8.28 17.59
N ALA A 407 49.40 -9.35 18.13
CA ALA A 407 49.17 -10.72 17.66
C ALA A 407 48.90 -11.65 18.82
N MET A 408 47.93 -12.53 18.60
CA MET A 408 47.52 -13.59 19.51
C MET A 408 48.15 -14.91 19.08
N TYR A 409 48.77 -15.62 20.02
CA TYR A 409 49.39 -16.92 19.79
C TYR A 409 49.08 -17.89 20.93
N ARG A 410 49.26 -19.18 20.65
CA ARG A 410 49.10 -20.26 21.63
C ARG A 410 50.47 -20.66 22.17
N ALA A 411 50.71 -20.42 23.46
CA ALA A 411 51.94 -20.81 24.14
C ALA A 411 52.00 -22.33 24.37
N GLU A 412 53.21 -22.86 24.60
CA GLU A 412 53.48 -24.30 24.74
C GLU A 412 52.63 -24.98 25.84
N LYS A 413 52.29 -24.25 26.91
CA LYS A 413 51.42 -24.72 28.00
C LYS A 413 49.91 -24.66 27.64
N GLY A 414 49.58 -24.55 26.35
CA GLY A 414 48.21 -24.51 25.83
C GLY A 414 47.46 -23.19 26.02
N GLN A 415 48.01 -22.25 26.81
CA GLN A 415 47.44 -20.93 27.09
C GLN A 415 47.48 -20.02 25.85
N TRP A 416 46.48 -19.16 25.71
CA TRP A 416 46.43 -18.12 24.68
C TRP A 416 46.97 -16.80 25.24
N THR A 417 47.82 -16.13 24.47
CA THR A 417 48.49 -14.89 24.89
C THR A 417 48.47 -13.86 23.77
N PHE A 418 48.07 -12.62 24.09
CA PHE A 418 48.27 -11.44 23.24
C PHE A 418 49.66 -10.85 23.51
N ARG A 419 50.43 -10.57 22.45
CA ARG A 419 51.68 -9.80 22.53
C ARG A 419 51.73 -8.71 21.46
N THR A 420 52.62 -7.74 21.59
CA THR A 420 52.87 -6.77 20.52
C THR A 420 53.66 -7.43 19.38
N THR A 421 53.42 -7.00 18.13
CA THR A 421 54.20 -7.42 16.95
C THR A 421 55.34 -6.47 16.60
N SER A 422 55.57 -5.44 17.40
CA SER A 422 56.58 -4.41 17.17
C SER A 422 57.63 -4.46 18.28
N ALA A 423 58.51 -5.45 18.20
CA ALA A 423 59.77 -5.45 18.91
C ALA A 423 60.83 -4.72 18.05
N GLU A 424 61.36 -3.63 18.61
CA GLU A 424 62.64 -2.98 18.31
C GLU A 424 63.05 -2.76 16.84
N LYS A 425 63.08 -1.47 16.46
CA LYS A 425 64.36 -0.87 16.06
C LYS A 425 64.70 0.20 17.10
N ASN A 426 65.93 0.11 17.61
CA ASN A 426 66.61 0.94 18.61
C ASN A 426 65.98 2.33 18.87
#